data_AF-A0A6N6WKZ2-F1
#
_entry.id   AF-A0A6N6WKZ2-F1
#
_cell.length_a   1.000
_cell.length_b   1.000
_cell.length_c   1.000
_cell.angle_alpha   90.00
_cell.angle_beta   90.00
_cell.angle_gamma   90.00
#
_symmetry.space_group_name_H-M   'P 1'
#
loop_
_entity.id
_entity.type
_entity.pdbx_description
1 polymer ?
#
loop_
_entity_poly.entity_id
_entity_poly.type
_entity_poly.pdbx_seq_one_letter_code
_entity_poly.pdbx_strand_id
1 'polypeptide(L)'
;MNTASSIASSASIDRREFVARLLALCPNALVVTGLGSPTYDVFASGDSDRYFYLWGAMGGSTSVALGLALAQRDRPVLAITGDGEQLMGIGSLATAGAQQLPNLSVVVLDNGHFGETGMQRSHSSLGTRLAQVARACGIEQAAEIYSLDGVEALAARINARAGLNFAQVHVKADELPRALPSRDGVFVKNRFRQALGFASL
;
A
#
# COMPACT_ATOMS: atom_id res chain seq x y z
N MET A 1 -26.52 -28.44 3.61
CA MET A 1 -25.10 -28.71 3.33
C MET A 1 -24.73 -27.94 2.07
N ASN A 2 -24.10 -26.78 2.22
CA ASN A 2 -23.69 -25.95 1.08
C ASN A 2 -22.17 -26.02 1.04
N THR A 3 -21.62 -26.72 0.06
CA THR A 3 -20.18 -26.86 -0.16
C THR A 3 -19.65 -25.53 -0.69
N ALA A 4 -19.25 -24.65 0.23
CA ALA A 4 -18.40 -23.52 -0.09
C ALA A 4 -17.07 -24.08 -0.60
N SER A 5 -16.93 -24.06 -1.93
CA SER A 5 -15.68 -24.37 -2.61
C SER A 5 -14.62 -23.38 -2.13
N SER A 6 -13.74 -23.87 -1.26
CA SER A 6 -12.55 -23.19 -0.79
C SER A 6 -11.58 -23.05 -1.96
N ILE A 7 -11.67 -21.95 -2.71
CA ILE A 7 -10.55 -21.51 -3.54
C ILE A 7 -9.55 -20.85 -2.59
N ALA A 8 -8.77 -21.69 -1.90
CA ALA A 8 -7.52 -21.25 -1.28
C ALA A 8 -6.52 -21.04 -2.42
N SER A 9 -6.62 -19.90 -3.10
CA SER A 9 -5.57 -19.41 -3.99
C SER A 9 -4.36 -19.08 -3.11
N SER A 10 -3.38 -19.99 -3.07
CA SER A 10 -2.17 -19.83 -2.28
C SER A 10 -1.44 -18.55 -2.72
N ALA A 11 -1.17 -17.64 -1.78
CA ALA A 11 -0.38 -16.45 -2.04
C ALA A 11 0.96 -16.83 -2.71
N SER A 12 1.21 -16.30 -3.89
CA SER A 12 2.26 -16.78 -4.80
C SER A 12 3.30 -15.70 -5.13
N ILE A 13 2.99 -14.44 -4.86
CA ILE A 13 3.79 -13.30 -5.30
C ILE A 13 4.95 -13.08 -4.33
N ASP A 14 6.17 -12.97 -4.87
CA ASP A 14 7.31 -12.43 -4.12
C ASP A 14 7.07 -10.94 -3.85
N ARG A 15 7.00 -10.59 -2.57
CA ARG A 15 6.62 -9.24 -2.13
C ARG A 15 7.62 -8.17 -2.59
N ARG A 16 8.91 -8.46 -2.56
CA ARG A 16 9.96 -7.50 -2.97
C ARG A 16 9.99 -7.30 -4.47
N GLU A 17 9.87 -8.39 -5.22
CA GLU A 17 9.81 -8.34 -6.67
C GLU A 17 8.61 -7.50 -7.12
N PHE A 18 7.44 -7.72 -6.53
CA PHE A 18 6.24 -6.94 -6.84
C PHE A 18 6.44 -5.45 -6.56
N VAL A 19 6.93 -5.10 -5.36
CA VAL A 19 7.15 -3.69 -4.97
C VAL A 19 8.19 -3.03 -5.87
N ALA A 20 9.32 -3.68 -6.14
CA ALA A 20 10.37 -3.14 -7.00
C ALA A 20 9.88 -2.91 -8.43
N ARG A 21 9.17 -3.88 -9.03
CA ARG A 21 8.57 -3.73 -10.37
C ARG A 21 7.54 -2.60 -10.41
N LEU A 22 6.65 -2.53 -9.43
CA LEU A 22 5.62 -1.49 -9.36
C LEU A 22 6.25 -0.09 -9.30
N LEU A 23 7.26 0.10 -8.45
CA LEU A 23 7.91 1.40 -8.28
C LEU A 23 8.76 1.80 -9.49
N ALA A 24 9.42 0.85 -10.15
CA ALA A 24 10.11 1.09 -11.41
C ALA A 24 9.17 1.57 -12.53
N LEU A 25 7.94 1.04 -12.57
CA LEU A 25 6.90 1.43 -13.52
C LEU A 25 6.19 2.74 -13.14
N CYS A 26 6.32 3.21 -11.90
CA CYS A 26 5.68 4.41 -11.37
C CYS A 26 6.72 5.45 -10.86
N PRO A 27 7.69 5.90 -11.68
CA PRO A 27 8.86 6.66 -11.21
C PRO A 27 8.52 8.04 -10.62
N ASN A 28 7.36 8.59 -10.98
CA ASN A 28 6.88 9.90 -10.55
C ASN A 28 5.97 9.85 -9.30
N ALA A 29 5.64 8.64 -8.83
CA ALA A 29 4.79 8.44 -7.67
C ALA A 29 5.38 9.03 -6.40
N LEU A 30 4.50 9.64 -5.61
CA LEU A 30 4.74 9.90 -4.20
C LEU A 30 4.27 8.70 -3.40
N VAL A 31 5.13 8.14 -2.55
CA VAL A 31 4.83 6.91 -1.84
C VAL A 31 4.77 7.18 -0.35
N VAL A 32 3.72 6.68 0.29
CA VAL A 32 3.59 6.60 1.74
C VAL A 32 3.55 5.13 2.11
N THR A 33 4.47 4.67 2.95
CA THR A 33 4.51 3.27 3.35
C THR A 33 3.79 3.04 4.66
N GLY A 34 3.19 1.87 4.81
CA GLY A 34 2.81 1.32 6.10
C GLY A 34 4.01 0.80 6.89
N LEU A 35 3.84 0.70 8.20
CA LEU A 35 4.77 0.11 9.15
C LEU A 35 5.12 -1.35 8.77
N GLY A 36 6.36 -1.74 9.03
CA GLY A 36 6.83 -3.12 8.86
C GLY A 36 7.24 -3.44 7.42
N SER A 37 6.86 -4.62 6.94
CA SER A 37 7.30 -5.17 5.64
C SER A 37 7.15 -4.19 4.45
N PRO A 38 6.04 -3.46 4.28
CA PRO A 38 5.91 -2.49 3.18
C PRO A 38 7.03 -1.43 3.19
N THR A 39 7.38 -0.89 4.36
CA THR A 39 8.49 0.07 4.50
C THR A 39 9.82 -0.56 4.10
N TYR A 40 10.08 -1.81 4.51
CA TYR A 40 11.32 -2.50 4.19
C TYR A 40 11.46 -2.79 2.70
N ASP A 41 10.37 -3.19 2.05
CA ASP A 41 10.41 -3.59 0.65
C ASP A 41 10.48 -2.38 -0.29
N VAL A 42 9.82 -1.28 0.06
CA VAL A 42 9.98 -0.01 -0.66
C VAL A 42 11.41 0.49 -0.52
N PHE A 43 12.00 0.49 0.69
CA PHE A 43 13.40 0.89 0.85
C PHE A 43 14.38 -0.05 0.13
N ALA A 44 14.12 -1.37 0.16
CA ALA A 44 14.92 -2.37 -0.55
C ALA A 44 14.88 -2.20 -2.09
N SER A 45 13.82 -1.60 -2.64
CA SER A 45 13.73 -1.28 -4.07
C SER A 45 14.59 -0.09 -4.50
N GLY A 46 15.18 0.63 -3.53
CA GLY A 46 15.96 1.84 -3.71
C GLY A 46 15.34 3.02 -2.96
N ASP A 47 16.14 3.76 -2.20
CA ASP A 47 15.63 4.92 -1.48
C ASP A 47 15.35 6.10 -2.42
N SER A 48 14.34 6.89 -2.07
CA SER A 48 13.92 8.08 -2.81
C SER A 48 13.40 9.14 -1.86
N ASP A 49 13.70 10.41 -2.15
CA ASP A 49 13.17 11.55 -1.43
C ASP A 49 11.64 11.69 -1.54
N ARG A 50 11.04 11.02 -2.54
CA ARG A 50 9.59 10.89 -2.74
C ARG A 50 8.95 9.75 -1.95
N TYR A 51 9.72 9.03 -1.12
CA TYR A 51 9.19 7.97 -0.26
C TYR A 51 9.13 8.46 1.19
N PHE A 52 7.91 8.52 1.70
CA PHE A 52 7.60 8.86 3.08
C PHE A 52 7.40 7.57 3.89
N TYR A 53 8.40 7.21 4.68
CA TYR A 53 8.33 6.06 5.57
C TYR A 53 7.59 6.43 6.87
N LEU A 54 6.33 6.01 6.99
CA LEU A 54 5.49 6.37 8.12
C LEU A 54 5.77 5.46 9.33
N TRP A 55 6.63 5.94 10.22
CA TRP A 55 6.94 5.25 11.48
C TRP A 55 5.94 5.61 12.59
N GLY A 56 5.64 4.64 13.46
CA GLY A 56 4.92 4.88 14.71
C GLY A 56 3.43 5.20 14.59
N ALA A 57 2.85 5.08 13.39
CA ALA A 57 1.44 5.38 13.12
C ALA A 57 0.77 4.27 12.30
N MET A 58 0.73 3.05 12.86
CA MET A 58 0.03 1.93 12.22
C MET A 58 -1.45 2.29 12.00
N GLY A 59 -1.94 2.03 10.79
CA GLY A 59 -3.27 2.40 10.31
C GLY A 59 -3.31 3.79 9.66
N GLY A 60 -2.18 4.50 9.64
CA GLY A 60 -2.09 5.87 9.15
C GLY A 60 -1.73 6.01 7.66
N SER A 61 -1.15 4.99 7.02
CA SER A 61 -0.60 5.11 5.65
C SER A 61 -1.63 5.65 4.64
N THR A 62 -2.83 5.09 4.65
CA THR A 62 -3.91 5.45 3.72
C THR A 62 -4.43 6.86 3.98
N SER A 63 -4.56 7.27 5.25
CA SER A 63 -4.99 8.63 5.63
C SER A 63 -3.95 9.69 5.24
N VAL A 64 -2.65 9.41 5.44
CA VAL A 64 -1.57 10.32 5.03
C VAL A 64 -1.51 10.43 3.50
N ALA A 65 -1.60 9.30 2.79
CA ALA A 65 -1.65 9.29 1.33
C ALA A 65 -2.87 10.05 0.78
N LEU A 66 -4.04 9.95 1.44
CA LEU A 66 -5.23 10.72 1.08
C LEU A 66 -4.98 12.23 1.20
N GLY A 67 -4.44 12.70 2.34
CA GLY A 67 -4.10 14.11 2.53
C GLY A 67 -3.08 14.61 1.50
N LEU A 68 -2.11 13.77 1.16
CA LEU A 68 -1.12 14.07 0.13
C LEU A 68 -1.74 14.15 -1.27
N ALA A 69 -2.62 13.22 -1.63
CA ALA A 69 -3.33 13.22 -2.90
C ALA A 69 -4.21 14.47 -3.08
N LEU A 70 -4.82 14.96 -1.99
CA LEU A 70 -5.55 16.24 -1.97
C LEU A 70 -4.62 17.43 -2.26
N ALA A 71 -3.42 17.42 -1.68
CA ALA A 71 -2.46 18.51 -1.80
C ALA A 71 -1.66 18.47 -3.12
N GLN A 72 -1.49 17.30 -3.73
CA GLN A 72 -0.62 17.05 -4.89
C GLN A 72 -1.41 16.42 -6.05
N ARG A 73 -2.47 17.08 -6.48
CA ARG A 73 -3.45 16.53 -7.46
C ARG A 73 -2.86 16.08 -8.79
N ASP A 74 -1.75 16.69 -9.22
CA ASP A 74 -1.11 16.40 -10.51
C ASP A 74 -0.13 15.23 -10.47
N ARG A 75 0.07 14.60 -9.30
CA ARG A 75 1.03 13.52 -9.09
C ARG A 75 0.33 12.25 -8.62
N PRO A 76 0.73 11.06 -9.12
CA PRO A 76 0.25 9.82 -8.56
C PRO A 76 0.74 9.65 -7.12
N VAL A 77 -0.16 9.22 -6.24
CA VAL A 77 0.11 8.99 -4.81
C VAL A 77 -0.25 7.55 -4.46
N LEU A 78 0.70 6.84 -3.86
CA LEU A 78 0.56 5.43 -3.49
C LEU A 78 0.67 5.28 -1.97
N ALA A 79 -0.33 4.67 -1.36
CA ALA A 79 -0.16 4.04 -0.05
C ALA A 79 0.26 2.60 -0.28
N ILE A 80 1.49 2.21 0.07
CA ILE A 80 1.94 0.81 0.03
C ILE A 80 1.98 0.29 1.45
N THR A 81 1.03 -0.57 1.81
CA THR A 81 0.78 -0.95 3.21
C THR A 81 0.56 -2.46 3.36
N GLY A 82 0.49 -2.96 4.58
CA GLY A 82 0.19 -4.35 4.87
C GLY A 82 -1.29 -4.54 5.18
N ASP A 83 -1.79 -5.77 5.06
CA ASP A 83 -3.18 -6.13 5.42
C ASP A 83 -3.47 -5.81 6.90
N GLY A 84 -2.58 -6.18 7.82
CA GLY A 84 -2.72 -5.88 9.24
C GLY A 84 -2.82 -4.37 9.54
N GLU A 85 -2.04 -3.56 8.83
CA GLU A 85 -2.12 -2.11 8.96
C GLU A 85 -3.42 -1.54 8.38
N GLN A 86 -3.80 -1.96 7.17
CA GLN A 86 -5.03 -1.48 6.55
C GLN A 86 -6.27 -1.85 7.37
N LEU A 87 -6.24 -2.99 8.07
CA LEU A 87 -7.27 -3.40 9.01
C LEU A 87 -7.36 -2.48 10.24
N MET A 88 -6.22 -2.01 10.77
CA MET A 88 -6.20 -1.04 11.86
C MET A 88 -6.73 0.34 11.41
N GLY A 89 -6.40 0.74 10.18
CA GLY A 89 -6.82 1.99 9.56
C GLY A 89 -8.10 1.89 8.72
N ILE A 90 -8.94 0.88 8.89
CA ILE A 90 -9.97 0.51 7.88
C ILE A 90 -10.97 1.63 7.55
N GLY A 91 -11.28 2.50 8.52
CA GLY A 91 -12.15 3.66 8.31
C GLY A 91 -11.64 4.65 7.25
N SER A 92 -10.33 4.67 6.99
CA SER A 92 -9.73 5.49 5.93
C SER A 92 -10.24 5.11 4.53
N LEU A 93 -10.66 3.86 4.30
CA LEU A 93 -11.26 3.44 3.03
C LEU A 93 -12.60 4.12 2.77
N ALA A 94 -13.42 4.31 3.82
CA ALA A 94 -14.69 5.04 3.70
C ALA A 94 -14.45 6.52 3.39
N THR A 95 -13.44 7.15 4.02
CA THR A 95 -13.07 8.52 3.69
C THR A 95 -12.51 8.64 2.28
N ALA A 96 -11.63 7.72 1.86
CA ALA A 96 -11.09 7.72 0.50
C ALA A 96 -12.22 7.54 -0.53
N GLY A 97 -13.11 6.59 -0.32
CA GLY A 97 -14.28 6.34 -1.16
C GLY A 97 -15.26 7.51 -1.21
N ALA A 98 -15.37 8.32 -0.15
CA ALA A 98 -16.15 9.57 -0.20
C ALA A 98 -15.45 10.68 -1.01
N GLN A 99 -14.11 10.70 -1.05
CA GLN A 99 -13.33 11.74 -1.73
C GLN A 99 -13.06 11.45 -3.21
N GLN A 100 -13.02 10.18 -3.62
CA GLN A 100 -12.83 9.73 -5.01
C GLN A 100 -11.64 10.38 -5.74
N LEU A 101 -10.48 10.53 -5.05
CA LEU A 101 -9.32 11.19 -5.66
C LEU A 101 -8.69 10.33 -6.75
N PRO A 102 -8.64 10.81 -8.01
CA PRO A 102 -8.24 10.00 -9.15
C PRO A 102 -6.74 9.68 -9.17
N ASN A 103 -5.95 10.40 -8.39
CA ASN A 103 -4.51 10.22 -8.27
C ASN A 103 -4.09 9.38 -7.05
N LEU A 104 -5.03 8.84 -6.27
CA LEU A 104 -4.75 8.01 -5.11
C LEU A 104 -4.85 6.52 -5.46
N SER A 105 -3.87 5.74 -5.03
CA SER A 105 -3.89 4.28 -5.09
C SER A 105 -3.47 3.67 -3.76
N VAL A 106 -4.28 2.75 -3.24
CA VAL A 106 -3.98 2.00 -2.01
C VAL A 106 -3.58 0.58 -2.40
N VAL A 107 -2.34 0.21 -2.13
CA VAL A 107 -1.75 -1.09 -2.45
C VAL A 107 -1.48 -1.82 -1.14
N VAL A 108 -2.27 -2.85 -0.86
CA VAL A 108 -2.16 -3.69 0.32
C VAL A 108 -1.40 -4.96 -0.03
N LEU A 109 -0.23 -5.14 0.57
CA LEU A 109 0.56 -6.36 0.53
C LEU A 109 -0.01 -7.31 1.59
N ASP A 110 -0.85 -8.25 1.15
CA ASP A 110 -1.58 -9.16 2.03
C ASP A 110 -0.88 -10.52 2.08
N ASN A 111 -0.27 -10.82 3.21
CA ASN A 111 0.29 -12.14 3.51
C ASN A 111 -0.57 -12.92 4.53
N GLY A 112 -1.71 -12.35 4.95
CA GLY A 112 -2.59 -12.93 5.95
C GLY A 112 -2.05 -12.93 7.38
N HIS A 113 -0.97 -12.20 7.70
CA HIS A 113 -0.28 -12.29 8.98
C HIS A 113 0.31 -10.95 9.47
N PHE A 114 0.34 -10.77 10.80
CA PHE A 114 1.11 -9.70 11.43
C PHE A 114 2.59 -10.09 11.51
N GLY A 115 3.33 -9.86 10.42
CA GLY A 115 4.70 -10.33 10.27
C GLY A 115 5.68 -9.85 11.34
N GLU A 116 5.51 -8.63 11.84
CA GLU A 116 6.45 -8.04 12.80
C GLU A 116 6.20 -8.44 14.26
N THR A 117 5.02 -8.98 14.58
CA THR A 117 4.62 -9.28 15.97
C THR A 117 4.63 -10.77 16.30
N GLY A 118 5.09 -11.63 15.37
CA GLY A 118 5.19 -13.07 15.57
C GLY A 118 4.26 -13.90 14.67
N MET A 119 3.93 -13.41 13.47
CA MET A 119 3.19 -14.17 12.45
C MET A 119 1.81 -14.65 12.91
N GLN A 120 1.13 -13.88 13.76
CA GLN A 120 -0.27 -14.16 14.08
C GLN A 120 -1.12 -13.93 12.84
N ARG A 121 -2.11 -14.80 12.62
CA ARG A 121 -3.10 -14.65 11.55
C ARG A 121 -3.78 -13.30 11.66
N SER A 122 -3.77 -12.54 10.57
CA SER A 122 -4.54 -11.32 10.44
C SER A 122 -5.99 -11.63 10.10
N HIS A 123 -6.85 -10.62 10.17
CA HIS A 123 -8.27 -10.76 9.81
C HIS A 123 -8.47 -11.12 8.33
N SER A 124 -7.54 -10.76 7.43
CA SER A 124 -7.65 -11.14 6.02
C SER A 124 -7.55 -12.65 5.82
N SER A 125 -6.70 -13.34 6.61
CA SER A 125 -6.63 -14.80 6.62
C SER A 125 -7.77 -15.49 7.40
N LEU A 126 -8.61 -14.72 8.10
CA LEU A 126 -9.73 -15.22 8.93
C LEU A 126 -11.11 -14.95 8.30
N GLY A 127 -11.16 -14.31 7.13
CA GLY A 127 -12.38 -14.14 6.35
C GLY A 127 -12.66 -12.71 5.88
N THR A 128 -11.91 -11.71 6.34
CA THR A 128 -12.09 -10.33 5.86
C THR A 128 -11.57 -10.18 4.43
N ARG A 129 -12.47 -9.89 3.48
CA ARG A 129 -12.11 -9.68 2.07
C ARG A 129 -11.90 -8.19 1.80
N LEU A 130 -10.67 -7.68 2.00
CA LEU A 130 -10.35 -6.25 1.95
C LEU A 130 -10.76 -5.58 0.62
N ALA A 131 -10.55 -6.22 -0.53
CA ALA A 131 -11.00 -5.68 -1.81
C ALA A 131 -12.52 -5.49 -1.89
N GLN A 132 -13.32 -6.39 -1.30
CA GLN A 132 -14.77 -6.19 -1.20
C GLN A 132 -15.15 -5.10 -0.20
N VAL A 133 -14.44 -5.00 0.92
CA VAL A 133 -14.66 -3.90 1.87
C VAL A 133 -14.41 -2.56 1.18
N ALA A 134 -13.31 -2.44 0.42
CA ALA A 134 -13.02 -1.25 -0.37
C ALA A 134 -14.16 -0.92 -1.35
N ARG A 135 -14.70 -1.91 -2.08
CA ARG A 135 -15.88 -1.73 -2.94
C ARG A 135 -17.10 -1.25 -2.16
N ALA A 136 -17.38 -1.86 -1.01
CA ALA A 136 -18.48 -1.46 -0.13
C ALA A 136 -18.31 -0.04 0.43
N CYS A 137 -17.08 0.45 0.53
CA CYS A 137 -16.75 1.84 0.85
C CYS A 137 -16.85 2.80 -0.36
N GLY A 138 -17.29 2.34 -1.54
CA GLY A 138 -17.43 3.16 -2.75
C GLY A 138 -16.19 3.20 -3.65
N ILE A 139 -15.17 2.36 -3.39
CA ILE A 139 -13.98 2.26 -4.24
C ILE A 139 -14.24 1.23 -5.35
N GLU A 140 -14.77 1.68 -6.49
CA GLU A 140 -15.17 0.78 -7.59
C GLU A 140 -13.98 0.01 -8.19
N GLN A 141 -12.82 0.68 -8.31
CA GLN A 141 -11.59 0.11 -8.85
C GLN A 141 -10.79 -0.63 -7.76
N ALA A 142 -11.40 -1.65 -7.17
CA ALA A 142 -10.76 -2.49 -6.14
C ALA A 142 -10.50 -3.92 -6.63
N ALA A 143 -9.23 -4.31 -6.77
CA ALA A 143 -8.85 -5.61 -7.34
C ALA A 143 -8.06 -6.47 -6.36
N GLU A 144 -8.18 -7.79 -6.51
CA GLU A 144 -7.29 -8.77 -5.91
C GLU A 144 -6.26 -9.20 -6.96
N ILE A 145 -4.98 -9.26 -6.58
CA ILE A 145 -3.85 -9.61 -7.48
C ILE A 145 -3.15 -10.85 -6.91
N TYR A 146 -3.09 -11.90 -7.72
CA TYR A 146 -2.54 -13.22 -7.36
C TYR A 146 -1.38 -13.67 -8.28
N SER A 147 -0.97 -12.83 -9.23
CA SER A 147 0.19 -13.05 -10.10
C SER A 147 0.93 -11.73 -10.31
N LEU A 148 2.24 -11.81 -10.55
CA LEU A 148 3.07 -10.68 -10.94
C LEU A 148 2.59 -10.03 -12.25
N ASP A 149 1.88 -10.76 -13.11
CA ASP A 149 1.31 -10.22 -14.36
C ASP A 149 0.36 -9.04 -14.12
N GLY A 150 -0.23 -8.94 -12.92
CA GLY A 150 -1.09 -7.83 -12.54
C GLY A 150 -0.36 -6.50 -12.31
N VAL A 151 0.97 -6.51 -12.18
CA VAL A 151 1.74 -5.30 -11.82
C VAL A 151 1.69 -4.23 -12.90
N GLU A 152 1.76 -4.61 -14.18
CA GLU A 152 1.76 -3.67 -15.31
C GLU A 152 0.41 -2.96 -15.44
N ALA A 153 -0.68 -3.71 -15.36
CA ALA A 153 -2.03 -3.15 -15.41
C ALA A 153 -2.34 -2.25 -14.20
N LEU A 154 -1.80 -2.57 -13.02
CA LEU A 154 -1.88 -1.70 -11.86
C LEU A 154 -1.09 -0.40 -12.08
N ALA A 155 0.17 -0.50 -12.51
CA ALA A 155 1.02 0.65 -12.78
C ALA A 155 0.44 1.58 -13.87
N ALA A 156 -0.13 1.01 -14.93
CA ALA A 156 -0.79 1.78 -15.98
C ALA A 156 -1.94 2.64 -15.42
N ARG A 157 -2.79 2.08 -14.56
CA ARG A 157 -3.88 2.82 -13.89
C ARG A 157 -3.38 3.92 -12.97
N ILE A 158 -2.36 3.61 -12.17
CA ILE A 158 -1.68 4.57 -11.28
C ILE A 158 -1.15 5.77 -12.08
N ASN A 159 -0.39 5.51 -13.13
CA ASN A 159 0.22 6.55 -13.97
C ASN A 159 -0.83 7.40 -14.70
N ALA A 160 -1.90 6.76 -15.19
CA ALA A 160 -3.02 7.43 -15.84
C ALA A 160 -3.84 8.29 -14.87
N ARG A 161 -3.73 8.07 -13.55
CA ARG A 161 -4.57 8.71 -12.53
C ARG A 161 -6.05 8.57 -12.90
N ALA A 162 -6.43 7.34 -13.25
CA ALA A 162 -7.74 7.01 -13.84
C ALA A 162 -8.81 6.67 -12.80
N GLY A 163 -8.70 7.19 -11.57
CA GLY A 163 -9.64 6.94 -10.49
C GLY A 163 -8.96 6.51 -9.19
N LEU A 164 -9.73 6.51 -8.10
CA LEU A 164 -9.27 5.95 -6.83
C LEU A 164 -9.11 4.44 -6.99
N ASN A 165 -7.88 3.94 -6.84
CA ASN A 165 -7.57 2.52 -6.99
C ASN A 165 -7.33 1.86 -5.63
N PHE A 166 -7.78 0.61 -5.50
CA PHE A 166 -7.41 -0.28 -4.39
C PHE A 166 -6.90 -1.60 -4.96
N ALA A 167 -5.73 -2.05 -4.53
CA ALA A 167 -5.14 -3.31 -4.94
C ALA A 167 -4.77 -4.13 -3.70
N GLN A 168 -5.41 -5.29 -3.52
CA GLN A 168 -5.02 -6.30 -2.55
C GLN A 168 -4.13 -7.31 -3.25
N VAL A 169 -2.84 -7.27 -2.94
CA VAL A 169 -1.80 -8.10 -3.56
C VAL A 169 -1.51 -9.26 -2.61
N HIS A 170 -1.83 -10.48 -3.04
CA HIS A 170 -1.64 -11.68 -2.23
C HIS A 170 -0.20 -12.17 -2.36
N VAL A 171 0.60 -11.90 -1.32
CA VAL A 171 2.04 -12.13 -1.29
C VAL A 171 2.42 -13.24 -0.31
N LYS A 172 3.56 -13.88 -0.56
CA LYS A 172 4.07 -14.92 0.33
C LYS A 172 4.31 -14.39 1.75
N ALA A 173 4.10 -15.26 2.73
CA ALA A 173 4.34 -15.01 4.15
C ALA A 173 5.82 -15.27 4.52
N ASP A 174 6.74 -14.79 3.68
CA ASP A 174 8.18 -15.01 3.85
C ASP A 174 8.80 -13.93 4.75
N GLU A 175 9.74 -14.38 5.60
CA GLU A 175 10.62 -13.50 6.36
C GLU A 175 11.82 -13.13 5.48
N LEU A 176 11.95 -11.84 5.17
CA LEU A 176 13.02 -11.30 4.33
C LEU A 176 13.94 -10.41 5.17
N PRO A 177 15.27 -10.36 4.89
CA PRO A 177 16.20 -9.53 5.65
C PRO A 177 15.80 -8.06 5.65
N ARG A 178 15.56 -7.46 6.82
CA ARG A 178 15.05 -6.08 6.93
C ARG A 178 15.99 -5.08 6.26
N ALA A 179 15.47 -4.29 5.33
CA ALA A 179 16.15 -3.10 4.80
C ALA A 179 15.54 -1.89 5.51
N LEU A 180 16.33 -1.20 6.34
CA LEU A 180 15.82 -0.17 7.25
C LEU A 180 16.15 1.24 6.73
N PRO A 181 15.15 2.05 6.33
CA PRO A 181 15.37 3.48 6.12
C PRO A 181 15.56 4.20 7.46
N SER A 182 15.91 5.49 7.38
CA SER A 182 15.94 6.36 8.56
C SER A 182 14.61 6.31 9.32
N ARG A 183 14.70 6.17 10.65
CA ARG A 183 13.57 6.23 11.58
C ARG A 183 13.33 7.63 12.15
N ASP A 184 14.18 8.58 11.79
CA ASP A 184 14.01 9.98 12.18
C ASP A 184 12.85 10.59 11.37
N GLY A 185 11.71 10.75 12.02
CA GLY A 185 10.52 11.34 11.42
C GLY A 185 10.71 12.79 10.98
N VAL A 186 11.58 13.57 11.64
CA VAL A 186 11.90 14.94 11.23
C VAL A 186 12.66 14.92 9.92
N PHE A 187 13.68 14.06 9.81
CA PHE A 187 14.44 13.86 8.58
C PHE A 187 13.55 13.40 7.42
N VAL A 188 12.73 12.34 7.62
CA VAL A 188 11.84 11.80 6.58
C VAL A 188 10.81 12.84 6.13
N LYS A 189 10.23 13.59 7.06
CA LYS A 189 9.31 14.70 6.74
C LYS A 189 10.01 15.79 5.94
N ASN A 190 11.19 16.25 6.38
CA ASN A 190 11.85 17.39 5.76
C ASN A 190 12.41 17.06 4.37
N ARG A 191 12.99 15.87 4.16
CA ARG A 191 13.43 15.47 2.81
C ARG A 191 12.26 15.35 1.82
N PHE A 192 11.13 14.83 2.29
CA PHE A 192 9.93 14.68 1.44
C PHE A 192 9.34 16.04 1.07
N ARG A 193 9.29 16.97 2.03
CA ARG A 193 8.90 18.36 1.78
C ARG A 193 9.82 19.04 0.75
N GLN A 194 11.13 18.85 0.86
CA GLN A 194 12.09 19.37 -0.11
C GLN A 194 11.87 18.78 -1.51
N ALA A 195 11.58 17.48 -1.61
CA ALA A 195 11.22 16.82 -2.88
C ALA A 195 9.92 17.36 -3.51
N LEU A 196 9.08 18.05 -2.73
CA LEU A 196 7.89 18.77 -3.19
C LEU A 196 8.15 20.27 -3.43
N GLY A 197 9.38 20.75 -3.24
CA GLY A 197 9.75 22.16 -3.40
C GLY A 197 9.44 23.04 -2.18
N PHE A 198 9.14 22.46 -1.02
CA PHE A 198 8.91 23.20 0.22
C PHE A 198 10.16 23.27 1.10
N ALA A 199 10.30 24.38 1.83
CA ALA A 199 11.35 24.51 2.85
C ALA A 199 11.18 23.48 3.99
N SER A 200 12.31 23.08 4.60
CA SER A 200 12.31 22.30 5.84
C SER A 200 11.64 23.10 6.96
N LEU A 201 10.91 22.38 7.82
CA LEU A 201 10.37 22.91 9.07
C LEU A 201 11.34 22.64 10.21
#